data_AF-A0A1Y2R8W5-F1
#
_entry.id   AF-A0A1Y2R8W5-F1
#
_cell.length_a   1.000
_cell.length_b   1.000
_cell.length_c   1.000
_cell.angle_alpha   90.00
_cell.angle_beta   90.00
_cell.angle_gamma   90.00
#
_symmetry.space_group_name_H-M   'P 1'
#
loop_
_entity.id
_entity.type
_entity.pdbx_description
1 polymer ?
#
loop_
_entity_poly.entity_id
_entity_poly.type
_entity_poly.pdbx_seq_one_letter_code
_entity_poly.pdbx_strand_id
1 'polypeptide(L)'
;MFWKRKSKEAKENPLQDKVAGKIAGSMLKVQTVFAMKMNKIKDLKLFLIIFCLVSGGLSIYLFVNAIVSKPKQTFKVEPIRMLQHFDKTGDEVMENVMPADIYQQIQDYKKYMDSIGQPIRPGMLDSMRILEEIYLQQQK
;
A
#
# COMPACT_ATOMS: atom_id res chain seq x y z
N MET A 1 30.58 18.36 -38.19
CA MET A 1 30.43 17.18 -37.32
C MET A 1 29.14 17.35 -36.52
N PHE A 2 28.00 16.86 -37.02
CA PHE A 2 26.70 17.01 -36.36
C PHE A 2 26.14 15.63 -36.02
N TRP A 3 26.30 15.23 -34.77
CA TRP A 3 25.74 13.98 -34.23
C TRP A 3 24.28 14.22 -33.80
N LYS A 4 23.33 13.86 -34.66
CA LYS A 4 21.92 13.71 -34.26
C LYS A 4 21.79 12.44 -33.43
N ARG A 5 21.57 12.56 -32.12
CA ARG A 5 21.11 11.44 -31.28
C ARG A 5 19.70 11.06 -31.74
N LYS A 6 19.54 9.86 -32.32
CA LYS A 6 18.22 9.24 -32.48
C LYS A 6 17.75 8.79 -31.10
N SER A 7 16.65 9.37 -30.63
CA SER A 7 15.92 8.86 -29.47
C SER A 7 15.48 7.43 -29.77
N LYS A 8 15.75 6.51 -28.83
CA LYS A 8 15.25 5.14 -28.89
C LYS A 8 13.74 5.21 -28.67
N GLU A 9 12.96 4.99 -29.72
CA GLU A 9 11.53 4.73 -29.58
C GLU A 9 11.38 3.45 -28.75
N ALA A 10 10.92 3.63 -27.51
CA ALA A 10 10.51 2.53 -26.67
C ALA A 10 9.40 1.79 -27.42
N LYS A 11 9.48 0.46 -27.49
CA LYS A 11 8.38 -0.38 -27.98
C LYS A 11 7.16 -0.13 -27.08
N GLU A 12 6.31 0.81 -27.47
CA GLU A 12 5.02 1.05 -26.85
C GLU A 12 4.10 -0.10 -27.23
N ASN A 13 3.47 -0.71 -26.23
CA ASN A 13 2.56 -1.83 -26.45
C ASN A 13 1.38 -1.35 -27.31
N PRO A 14 1.03 -2.03 -28.42
CA PRO A 14 -0.02 -1.61 -29.34
C PRO A 14 -1.40 -1.48 -28.67
N LEU A 15 -1.57 -2.10 -27.50
CA LEU A 15 -2.77 -2.00 -26.68
C LEU A 15 -2.84 -0.68 -25.89
N GLN A 16 -1.71 -0.16 -25.41
CA GLN A 16 -1.66 1.12 -24.69
C GLN A 16 -1.93 2.28 -25.64
N ASP A 17 -1.36 2.26 -26.83
CA ASP A 17 -1.58 3.28 -27.86
C ASP A 17 -3.05 3.30 -28.35
N LYS A 18 -3.68 2.12 -28.47
CA LYS A 18 -5.10 2.01 -28.82
C LYS A 18 -6.04 2.52 -27.72
N VAL A 19 -5.67 2.35 -26.45
CA VAL A 19 -6.43 2.88 -25.31
C VAL A 19 -6.20 4.38 -25.18
N ALA A 20 -4.95 4.85 -25.32
CA ALA A 20 -4.60 6.26 -25.33
C ALA A 20 -5.32 7.02 -26.45
N GLY A 21 -5.34 6.48 -27.67
CA GLY A 21 -6.08 7.05 -28.79
C GLY A 21 -7.59 7.12 -28.56
N LYS A 22 -8.19 6.11 -27.90
CA LYS A 22 -9.61 6.14 -27.51
C LYS A 22 -9.92 7.15 -26.42
N ILE A 23 -9.05 7.28 -25.42
CA ILE A 23 -9.21 8.25 -24.33
C ILE A 23 -9.00 9.67 -24.85
N ALA A 24 -7.96 9.91 -25.64
CA ALA A 24 -7.71 11.19 -26.28
C ALA A 24 -8.86 11.61 -27.20
N GLY A 25 -9.36 10.70 -28.04
CA GLY A 25 -10.52 10.96 -28.90
C GLY A 25 -11.80 11.25 -28.12
N SER A 26 -12.01 10.59 -26.98
CA SER A 26 -13.16 10.85 -26.10
C SER A 26 -13.04 12.20 -25.40
N MET A 27 -11.84 12.55 -24.93
CA MET A 27 -11.56 13.82 -24.28
C MET A 27 -11.70 15.01 -25.25
N LEU A 28 -11.24 14.86 -26.48
CA LEU A 28 -11.42 15.87 -27.54
C LEU A 28 -12.90 16.05 -27.92
N LYS A 29 -13.71 14.98 -27.93
CA LYS A 29 -15.16 15.09 -28.13
C LYS A 29 -15.84 15.87 -27.00
N VAL A 30 -15.44 15.63 -25.75
CA VAL A 30 -15.97 16.40 -24.61
C VAL A 30 -15.56 17.87 -24.72
N GLN A 31 -14.30 18.16 -25.05
CA GLN A 31 -13.81 19.53 -25.21
C GLN A 31 -14.50 20.28 -26.36
N THR A 32 -14.72 19.62 -27.50
CA THR A 32 -15.38 20.23 -28.67
C THR A 32 -16.87 20.47 -28.44
N VAL A 33 -17.57 19.52 -27.79
CA VAL A 33 -18.97 19.71 -27.39
C VAL A 33 -19.11 20.83 -26.36
N PHE A 34 -18.17 20.90 -25.42
CA PHE A 34 -18.13 21.97 -24.42
C PHE A 34 -17.89 23.34 -25.07
N ALA A 35 -16.94 23.45 -25.99
CA ALA A 35 -16.66 24.67 -26.74
C ALA A 35 -17.86 25.12 -27.59
N MET A 36 -18.54 24.20 -28.27
CA MET A 36 -19.77 24.49 -29.01
C MET A 36 -20.90 24.95 -28.08
N LYS A 37 -21.03 24.33 -26.91
CA LYS A 37 -22.03 24.72 -25.91
C LYS A 37 -21.73 26.10 -25.32
N MET A 38 -20.46 26.41 -25.07
CA MET A 38 -20.02 27.74 -24.63
C MET A 38 -20.26 28.83 -25.68
N ASN A 39 -20.04 28.52 -26.96
CA ASN A 39 -20.31 29.46 -28.06
C ASN A 39 -21.80 29.83 -28.19
N LYS A 40 -22.70 28.94 -27.75
CA LYS A 40 -24.16 29.19 -27.76
C LYS A 40 -24.65 30.02 -26.57
N ILE A 41 -23.84 30.13 -25.51
CA ILE A 41 -24.15 30.94 -24.33
C ILE A 41 -23.69 32.38 -24.63
N LYS A 42 -24.61 33.19 -25.16
CA LYS A 42 -24.36 34.62 -25.46
C LYS A 42 -24.01 35.43 -24.20
N ASP A 43 -24.44 34.97 -23.03
CA ASP A 43 -24.19 35.62 -21.75
C ASP A 43 -23.14 34.87 -20.91
N LEU A 44 -21.91 34.83 -21.42
CA LEU A 44 -20.74 34.27 -20.70
C LEU A 44 -20.62 34.83 -19.28
N LYS A 45 -21.05 36.07 -19.03
CA LYS A 45 -21.08 36.70 -17.71
C LYS A 45 -21.98 35.95 -16.72
N LEU A 46 -23.17 35.52 -17.13
CA LEU A 46 -24.10 34.80 -16.27
C LEU A 46 -23.54 33.42 -15.91
N PHE A 47 -22.96 32.72 -16.89
CA PHE A 47 -22.30 31.43 -16.66
C PHE A 47 -21.11 31.57 -15.71
N LEU A 48 -20.32 32.63 -15.85
CA LEU A 48 -19.17 32.91 -14.98
C LEU A 48 -19.60 33.19 -13.53
N ILE A 49 -20.69 33.95 -13.35
CA ILE A 49 -21.25 34.24 -12.02
C ILE A 49 -21.74 32.94 -11.36
N ILE A 50 -22.49 32.11 -12.08
CA ILE A 50 -22.97 30.81 -11.57
C ILE A 50 -21.78 29.91 -11.24
N PHE A 51 -20.78 29.84 -12.13
CA PHE A 51 -19.57 29.06 -11.90
C PHE A 51 -18.80 29.54 -10.66
N CYS A 52 -18.65 30.86 -10.48
CA CYS A 52 -17.99 31.45 -9.32
C CYS A 52 -18.75 31.17 -8.02
N LEU A 53 -20.08 31.29 -8.03
CA LEU A 53 -20.93 30.95 -6.88
C LEU A 53 -20.84 29.47 -6.51
N VAL A 54 -20.86 28.57 -7.49
CA VAL A 54 -20.77 27.12 -7.25
C VAL A 54 -19.37 26.74 -6.79
N SER A 55 -18.33 27.18 -7.47
CA SER A 55 -16.93 26.85 -7.14
C SER A 55 -16.50 27.49 -5.81
N GLY A 56 -16.79 28.77 -5.63
CA GLY A 56 -16.53 29.50 -4.39
C GLY A 56 -17.35 28.97 -3.22
N GLY A 57 -18.65 28.72 -3.44
CA GLY A 57 -19.54 28.14 -2.44
C GLY A 57 -19.10 26.74 -2.00
N LEU A 58 -18.75 25.87 -2.93
CA LEU A 58 -18.23 24.53 -2.63
C LEU A 58 -16.86 24.59 -1.92
N SER A 59 -15.97 25.51 -2.31
CA SER A 59 -14.66 25.67 -1.66
C SER A 59 -14.80 26.10 -0.21
N ILE A 60 -15.60 27.14 0.05
CA ILE A 60 -15.87 27.63 1.41
C ILE A 60 -16.61 26.56 2.21
N TYR A 61 -17.62 25.91 1.62
CA TYR A 61 -18.34 24.81 2.27
C TYR A 61 -17.41 23.66 2.65
N LEU A 62 -16.53 23.22 1.76
CA LEU A 62 -15.56 22.16 2.05
C LEU A 62 -14.54 22.59 3.11
N PHE A 63 -14.09 23.84 3.09
CA PHE A 63 -13.16 24.36 4.08
C PHE A 63 -13.79 24.42 5.48
N VAL A 64 -14.99 24.99 5.59
CA VAL A 64 -15.75 25.01 6.84
C VAL A 64 -16.09 23.59 7.27
N ASN A 65 -16.52 22.73 6.36
CA ASN A 65 -16.83 21.35 6.64
C ASN A 65 -15.58 20.57 7.09
N ALA A 66 -14.38 20.87 6.59
CA ALA A 66 -13.13 20.23 7.03
C ALA A 66 -12.68 20.70 8.42
N ILE A 67 -12.97 21.95 8.79
CA ILE A 67 -12.62 22.51 10.10
C ILE A 67 -13.66 22.14 11.17
N VAL A 68 -14.95 22.22 10.82
CA VAL A 68 -16.08 22.06 11.75
C VAL A 68 -16.50 20.60 11.86
N SER A 69 -16.38 19.80 10.79
CA SER A 69 -16.65 18.38 10.93
C SER A 69 -15.57 17.76 11.78
N LYS A 70 -16.00 17.16 12.90
CA LYS A 70 -15.23 16.10 13.56
C LYS A 70 -14.71 15.15 12.47
N PRO A 71 -13.45 14.72 12.50
CA PRO A 71 -12.87 13.89 11.44
C PRO A 71 -13.74 12.65 11.28
N LYS A 72 -14.67 12.68 10.32
CA LYS A 72 -15.29 11.47 9.81
C LYS A 72 -14.15 10.78 9.10
N GLN A 73 -13.64 9.77 9.77
CA GLN A 73 -12.70 8.79 9.25
C GLN A 73 -13.28 8.22 7.94
N THR A 74 -13.13 8.93 6.82
CA THR A 74 -13.44 8.45 5.46
C THR A 74 -12.51 7.29 5.13
N PHE A 75 -11.31 7.30 5.72
CA PHE A 75 -10.57 6.09 5.98
C PHE A 75 -11.12 5.48 7.28
N LYS A 76 -12.24 4.74 7.18
CA LYS A 76 -12.42 3.63 8.11
C LYS A 76 -11.25 2.71 7.83
N VAL A 77 -10.16 2.90 8.57
CA VAL A 77 -9.37 1.76 9.00
C VAL A 77 -10.40 0.93 9.71
N GLU A 78 -11.07 0.05 8.97
CA GLU A 78 -11.67 -1.11 9.60
C GLU A 78 -10.50 -1.66 10.42
N PRO A 79 -10.57 -1.63 11.76
CA PRO A 79 -9.60 -2.40 12.50
C PRO A 79 -9.80 -3.78 11.92
N ILE A 80 -8.79 -4.25 11.16
CA ILE A 80 -8.69 -5.65 10.79
C ILE A 80 -9.04 -6.32 12.10
N ARG A 81 -10.13 -7.10 12.14
CA ARG A 81 -10.47 -7.88 13.31
C ARG A 81 -9.23 -8.73 13.51
N MET A 82 -8.36 -8.24 14.39
CA MET A 82 -7.19 -8.94 14.82
C MET A 82 -7.80 -10.21 15.36
N LEU A 83 -7.56 -11.32 14.64
CA LEU A 83 -7.72 -12.64 15.25
C LEU A 83 -7.13 -12.51 16.65
N GLN A 84 -7.84 -13.04 17.63
CA GLN A 84 -7.72 -12.91 19.09
C GLN A 84 -6.35 -13.35 19.67
N HIS A 85 -5.27 -13.13 18.93
CA HIS A 85 -3.90 -13.60 19.12
C HIS A 85 -2.84 -12.53 18.76
N PHE A 86 -3.21 -11.31 18.32
CA PHE A 86 -2.24 -10.21 18.09
C PHE A 86 -1.89 -9.41 19.34
N ASP A 87 -2.47 -9.74 20.49
CA ASP A 87 -2.08 -9.13 21.78
C ASP A 87 -0.68 -9.60 22.26
N LYS A 88 0.02 -10.38 21.44
CA LYS A 88 1.41 -10.82 21.65
C LYS A 88 2.36 -10.26 20.60
N THR A 89 2.07 -9.09 20.03
CA THR A 89 2.94 -8.47 19.03
C THR A 89 3.21 -7.03 19.39
N GLY A 90 3.99 -6.83 20.45
CA GLY A 90 4.78 -5.60 20.60
C GLY A 90 4.72 -4.85 21.93
N ASP A 91 4.06 -5.35 22.97
CA ASP A 91 3.99 -4.62 24.27
C ASP A 91 4.13 -5.50 25.51
N GLU A 92 4.78 -6.65 25.36
CA GLU A 92 5.53 -7.21 26.45
C GLU A 92 6.98 -6.97 26.08
N VAL A 93 7.71 -6.31 26.98
CA VAL A 93 9.16 -6.40 27.04
C VAL A 93 9.45 -7.87 26.74
N MET A 94 9.91 -8.19 25.53
CA MET A 94 10.58 -9.46 25.30
C MET A 94 11.83 -9.32 26.15
N GLU A 95 11.68 -9.64 27.43
CA GLU A 95 12.62 -10.49 28.10
C GLU A 95 12.90 -11.56 27.07
N ASN A 96 14.01 -11.35 26.34
CA ASN A 96 14.71 -12.38 25.61
C ASN A 96 15.13 -13.38 26.67
N VAL A 97 14.15 -14.12 27.18
CA VAL A 97 14.24 -15.19 28.16
C VAL A 97 13.48 -16.29 27.48
N MET A 98 14.25 -17.14 26.82
CA MET A 98 13.75 -18.34 26.19
C MET A 98 13.28 -19.26 27.30
N PRO A 99 12.01 -19.66 27.30
CA PRO A 99 11.51 -20.54 28.33
C PRO A 99 12.12 -21.95 28.14
N ALA A 100 12.40 -22.63 29.26
CA ALA A 100 13.16 -23.88 29.30
C ALA A 100 12.44 -25.07 28.63
N ASP A 101 11.13 -24.96 28.45
CA ASP A 101 10.28 -25.90 27.73
C ASP A 101 10.63 -25.99 26.22
N ILE A 102 10.90 -24.85 25.59
CA ILE A 102 11.29 -24.79 24.17
C ILE A 102 12.66 -25.42 23.97
N TYR A 103 13.59 -25.21 24.91
CA TYR A 103 14.91 -25.86 24.88
C TYR A 103 14.78 -27.39 24.97
N GLN A 104 13.93 -27.90 25.87
CA GLN A 104 13.66 -29.35 25.98
C GLN A 104 13.05 -29.92 24.70
N GLN A 105 12.10 -29.20 24.08
CA GLN A 105 11.47 -29.63 22.85
C GLN A 105 12.46 -29.75 21.68
N ILE A 106 13.44 -28.83 21.58
CA ILE A 106 14.51 -28.89 20.59
C ILE A 106 15.41 -30.11 20.83
N GLN A 107 15.77 -30.41 22.09
CA GLN A 107 16.58 -31.58 22.43
C GLN A 107 15.85 -32.90 22.11
N ASP A 108 14.56 -33.00 22.45
CA ASP A 108 13.75 -34.17 22.17
C ASP A 108 13.59 -34.40 20.67
N TYR A 109 13.39 -33.32 19.91
CA TYR A 109 13.32 -33.37 18.46
C TYR A 109 14.64 -33.86 17.84
N LYS A 110 15.79 -33.33 18.31
CA LYS A 110 17.11 -33.76 17.87
C LYS A 110 17.34 -35.25 18.14
N LYS A 111 16.98 -35.71 19.33
CA LYS A 111 17.05 -37.12 19.74
C LYS A 111 16.13 -38.01 18.90
N TYR A 112 14.94 -37.53 18.55
CA TYR A 112 14.01 -38.25 17.69
C TYR A 112 14.50 -38.36 16.24
N MET A 113 15.11 -37.30 15.70
CA MET A 113 15.70 -37.32 14.36
C MET A 113 16.92 -38.24 14.29
N ASP A 114 17.73 -38.24 15.35
CA ASP A 114 18.88 -39.13 15.50
C ASP A 114 18.44 -40.60 15.62
N SER A 115 17.35 -40.89 16.33
CA SER A 115 16.82 -42.26 16.46
C SER A 115 16.22 -42.81 15.17
N ILE A 116 15.67 -41.95 14.32
CA ILE A 116 15.17 -42.32 12.98
C ILE A 116 16.31 -42.34 11.94
N GLY A 117 17.49 -41.81 12.27
CA GLY A 117 18.62 -41.70 11.36
C GLY A 117 18.34 -40.78 10.17
N GLN A 118 17.37 -39.86 10.30
CA GLN A 118 17.00 -38.94 9.23
C GLN A 118 17.71 -37.60 9.40
N PRO A 119 18.29 -37.05 8.32
CA PRO A 119 18.96 -35.76 8.39
C PRO A 119 17.95 -34.63 8.61
N ILE A 120 18.22 -33.81 9.62
CA ILE A 120 17.48 -32.57 9.86
C ILE A 120 17.70 -31.62 8.67
N ARG A 121 16.62 -30.99 8.19
CA ARG A 121 16.71 -30.01 7.11
C ARG A 121 17.67 -28.86 7.51
N PRO A 122 18.58 -28.43 6.62
CA PRO A 122 19.65 -27.49 6.98
C PRO A 122 19.14 -26.16 7.54
N GLY A 123 18.05 -25.60 6.99
CA GLY A 123 17.46 -24.37 7.52
C GLY A 123 16.81 -24.51 8.90
N MET A 124 16.31 -25.71 9.22
CA MET A 124 15.74 -25.99 10.54
C MET A 124 16.84 -26.18 11.58
N LEU A 125 17.91 -26.87 11.20
CA LEU A 125 19.10 -27.04 12.05
C LEU A 125 19.73 -25.68 12.41
N ASP A 126 19.81 -24.76 11.45
CA ASP A 126 20.33 -23.42 11.67
C ASP A 126 19.47 -22.62 12.67
N SER A 127 18.14 -22.64 12.48
CA SER A 127 17.22 -22.01 13.42
C SER A 127 17.29 -22.61 14.83
N MET A 128 17.40 -23.94 14.96
CA MET A 128 17.53 -24.61 16.26
C MET A 128 18.82 -24.22 16.97
N ARG A 129 19.93 -24.11 16.23
CA ARG A 129 21.22 -23.70 16.78
C ARG A 129 21.18 -22.27 17.33
N ILE A 130 20.56 -21.34 16.59
CA ILE A 130 20.39 -19.96 17.05
C ILE A 130 19.59 -19.93 18.36
N LEU A 131 18.54 -20.75 18.47
CA LEU A 131 17.73 -20.82 19.68
C LEU A 131 18.51 -21.40 20.87
N GLU A 132 19.29 -22.47 20.64
CA GLU A 132 20.18 -23.05 21.67
C GLU A 132 21.22 -22.01 22.16
N GLU A 133 21.82 -21.23 21.24
CA GLU A 133 22.79 -20.20 21.58
C GLU A 133 22.17 -19.06 22.41
N ILE A 134 20.96 -18.63 22.06
CA ILE A 134 20.21 -17.61 22.83
C ILE A 134 19.92 -18.10 24.25
N TYR A 135 19.48 -19.36 24.41
CA TYR A 135 19.22 -19.95 25.73
C TYR A 135 20.49 -20.01 26.60
N LEU A 136 21.60 -20.47 26.03
CA LEU A 136 22.88 -20.56 26.74
C LEU A 136 23.43 -19.18 27.14
N GLN A 137 23.20 -18.16 26.31
CA GLN A 137 23.58 -16.77 26.63
C GLN A 137 22.76 -16.19 27.80
N GLN A 138 21.51 -16.61 27.97
CA GLN A 138 20.67 -16.18 29.10
C GLN A 138 21.03 -16.87 30.41
N GLN A 139 21.62 -18.08 30.34
CA GLN A 139 22.04 -18.84 31.51
C GLN A 139 23.43 -18.44 32.03
N LYS A 140 24.17 -17.60 31.28
CA LYS A 140 25.53 -17.14 31.61
C LYS A 140 25.52 -15.76 32.25
#